data_AF-A0A0G4MAU5-F1
#
_entry.id   AF-A0A0G4MAU5-F1
#
_cell.length_a   1.000
_cell.length_b   1.000
_cell.length_c   1.000
_cell.angle_alpha   90.00
_cell.angle_beta   90.00
_cell.angle_gamma   90.00
#
_symmetry.space_group_name_H-M   'P 1'
#
loop_
_entity.id
_entity.type
_entity.pdbx_description
1 polymer ?
#
loop_
_entity_poly.entity_id
_entity_poly.type
_entity_poly.pdbx_seq_one_letter_code
_entity_poly.pdbx_strand_id
1 'polypeptide(L)'
;QNSGRRGNGGGGFSFNSLRGNVQPELSRKLYRLIKSENNLISAHEAAGRERVSIATQLSEWGEHTGDESISDISDKVGVVLSEMGELEESYAHALDDSRAYLKAIRNTEKSVQPSRDGKSKIADDIQKLKMKEPESAKLVVLEQQLVRAEAENLVAEAQLTNI
;
A
#
# COMPACT_ATOMS: atom_id res chain seq x y z
N GLN A 1 -61.58 5.69 -10.54
CA GLN A 1 -60.96 6.91 -11.13
C GLN A 1 -60.11 7.52 -10.04
N ASN A 2 -58.83 7.88 -10.16
CA ASN A 2 -57.86 7.87 -11.25
C ASN A 2 -56.45 7.80 -10.61
N SER A 3 -55.53 7.21 -11.34
CA SER A 3 -54.11 6.92 -11.13
C SER A 3 -53.18 8.11 -10.81
N GLY A 4 -51.99 7.82 -10.24
CA GLY A 4 -50.87 8.75 -10.20
C GLY A 4 -49.57 8.22 -9.57
N ARG A 5 -48.75 7.51 -10.34
CA ARG A 5 -47.38 7.04 -10.05
C ARG A 5 -46.44 8.13 -9.48
N ARG A 6 -45.53 7.73 -8.58
CA ARG A 6 -44.14 8.23 -8.55
C ARG A 6 -43.18 7.09 -8.24
N GLY A 7 -42.58 6.55 -9.30
CA GLY A 7 -41.28 5.90 -9.21
C GLY A 7 -40.20 6.96 -9.36
N ASN A 8 -39.21 6.97 -8.48
CA ASN A 8 -37.88 7.49 -8.77
C ASN A 8 -36.89 6.98 -7.73
N GLY A 9 -35.70 6.57 -8.18
CA GLY A 9 -34.61 6.16 -7.30
C GLY A 9 -34.04 4.77 -7.59
N GLY A 10 -33.97 4.37 -8.86
CA GLY A 10 -33.06 3.30 -9.26
C GLY A 10 -31.65 3.69 -8.83
N GLY A 11 -31.09 2.95 -7.87
CA GLY A 11 -29.72 3.09 -7.42
C GLY A 11 -28.79 2.92 -8.60
N GLY A 12 -28.34 4.04 -9.16
CA GLY A 12 -27.35 4.06 -10.21
C GLY A 12 -26.08 3.40 -9.67
N PHE A 13 -25.75 2.23 -10.19
CA PHE A 13 -24.42 1.67 -10.11
C PHE A 13 -23.46 2.72 -10.68
N SER A 14 -22.78 3.42 -9.79
CA SER A 14 -21.78 4.43 -10.15
C SER A 14 -20.61 3.72 -10.82
N PHE A 15 -20.52 3.83 -12.14
CA PHE A 15 -19.40 3.37 -12.96
C PHE A 15 -18.07 4.10 -12.66
N ASN A 16 -18.02 4.99 -11.66
CA ASN A 16 -16.78 5.61 -11.19
C ASN A 16 -15.85 4.61 -10.47
N SER A 17 -16.32 3.41 -10.09
CA SER A 17 -15.45 2.37 -9.52
C SER A 17 -14.56 1.67 -10.55
N LEU A 18 -14.84 1.80 -11.85
CA LEU A 18 -14.04 1.18 -12.92
C LEU A 18 -12.90 2.07 -13.43
N ARG A 19 -12.90 3.37 -13.09
CA ARG A 19 -11.77 4.27 -13.41
C ARG A 19 -10.58 4.11 -12.46
N GLY A 20 -10.73 3.36 -11.37
CA GLY A 20 -9.63 3.00 -10.47
C GLY A 20 -8.73 1.87 -11.00
N ASN A 21 -9.06 1.26 -12.14
CA ASN A 21 -8.40 0.04 -12.61
C ASN A 21 -7.17 0.26 -13.51
N VAL A 22 -6.81 1.52 -13.78
CA VAL A 22 -5.58 1.84 -14.55
C VAL A 22 -4.45 2.25 -13.60
N GLN A 23 -4.34 1.58 -12.46
CA GLN A 23 -3.10 1.61 -11.71
C GLN A 23 -2.14 0.61 -12.39
N PRO A 24 -0.87 0.96 -12.60
CA PRO A 24 0.11 0.04 -13.16
C PRO A 24 0.17 -1.26 -12.35
N GLU A 25 0.37 -2.38 -13.04
CA GLU A 25 0.33 -3.72 -12.47
C GLU A 25 1.30 -3.88 -11.28
N LEU A 26 2.49 -3.31 -11.43
CA LEU A 26 3.52 -3.29 -10.40
C LEU A 26 3.08 -2.52 -9.14
N SER A 27 2.53 -1.31 -9.30
CA SER A 27 2.03 -0.52 -8.17
C SER A 27 0.86 -1.22 -7.46
N ARG A 28 0.02 -1.97 -8.18
CA ARG A 28 -1.07 -2.77 -7.59
C ARG A 28 -0.55 -3.92 -6.74
N LYS A 29 0.46 -4.65 -7.22
CA LYS A 29 1.13 -5.73 -6.45
C LYS A 29 1.73 -5.17 -5.16
N LEU A 30 2.48 -4.08 -5.25
CA LEU A 30 3.11 -3.45 -4.09
C LEU A 30 2.07 -2.86 -3.11
N TYR A 31 0.97 -2.30 -3.62
CA TYR A 31 -0.14 -1.86 -2.77
C TYR A 31 -0.74 -3.02 -1.94
N ARG A 32 -0.92 -4.20 -2.53
CA ARG A 32 -1.40 -5.38 -1.79
C ARG A 32 -0.42 -5.79 -0.69
N LEU A 33 0.88 -5.79 -0.98
CA LEU A 33 1.92 -6.10 0.01
C LEU A 33 1.87 -5.14 1.21
N ILE A 34 1.85 -3.82 0.95
CA ILE A 34 1.73 -2.78 1.99
C ILE A 34 0.47 -2.96 2.85
N LYS A 35 -0.63 -3.43 2.25
CA LYS A 35 -1.87 -3.71 2.99
C LYS A 35 -1.72 -4.96 3.86
N SER A 36 -1.10 -6.02 3.36
CA SER A 36 -0.83 -7.23 4.14
C SER A 36 0.08 -6.96 5.33
N GLU A 37 1.14 -6.16 5.17
CA GLU A 37 1.99 -5.75 6.29
C GLU A 37 1.24 -4.96 7.35
N ASN A 38 0.30 -4.09 6.95
CA ASN A 38 -0.55 -3.38 7.91
C ASN A 38 -1.37 -4.34 8.76
N ASN A 39 -1.88 -5.42 8.17
CA ASN A 39 -2.62 -6.42 8.92
C ASN A 39 -1.70 -7.17 9.90
N LEU A 40 -0.46 -7.46 9.48
CA LEU A 40 0.54 -8.09 10.33
C LEU A 40 0.91 -7.20 11.52
N ILE A 41 1.15 -5.91 11.30
CA ILE A 41 1.40 -4.91 12.35
C ILE A 41 0.27 -4.93 13.38
N SER A 42 -0.98 -4.80 12.94
CA SER A 42 -2.14 -4.83 13.85
C SER A 42 -2.28 -6.16 14.61
N ALA A 43 -1.85 -7.29 14.01
CA ALA A 43 -1.85 -8.57 14.70
C ALA A 43 -0.79 -8.64 15.80
N HIS A 44 0.41 -8.10 15.56
CA HIS A 44 1.47 -8.01 16.58
C HIS A 44 1.09 -7.04 17.71
N GLU A 45 0.53 -5.87 17.38
CA GLU A 45 0.02 -4.93 18.39
C GLU A 45 -1.08 -5.56 19.27
N ALA A 46 -2.00 -6.32 18.67
CA ALA A 46 -3.01 -7.05 19.43
C ALA A 46 -2.39 -8.14 20.29
N ALA A 47 -1.48 -8.94 19.75
CA ALA A 47 -0.79 -10.00 20.49
C ALA A 47 0.00 -9.45 21.68
N GLY A 48 0.70 -8.32 21.52
CA GLY A 48 1.42 -7.65 22.60
C GLY A 48 0.50 -7.23 23.74
N ARG A 49 -0.60 -6.52 23.43
CA ARG A 49 -1.60 -6.10 24.43
C ARG A 49 -2.25 -7.28 25.16
N GLU A 50 -2.66 -8.31 24.42
CA GLU A 50 -3.26 -9.50 25.02
C GLU A 50 -2.26 -10.24 25.92
N ARG A 51 -0.98 -10.30 25.52
CA ARG A 51 0.07 -10.94 26.33
C ARG A 51 0.29 -10.21 27.66
N VAL A 52 0.28 -8.87 27.66
CA VAL A 52 0.33 -8.07 28.90
C VAL A 52 -0.91 -8.31 29.77
N SER A 53 -2.10 -8.38 29.17
CA SER A 53 -3.32 -8.70 29.94
C SER A 53 -3.26 -10.08 30.59
N ILE A 54 -2.77 -11.08 29.86
CA ILE A 54 -2.57 -12.45 30.37
C ILE A 54 -1.53 -12.44 31.51
N ALA A 55 -0.46 -11.65 31.38
CA ALA A 55 0.54 -11.50 32.43
C ALA A 55 -0.07 -10.99 33.75
N THR A 56 -0.88 -9.93 33.69
CA THR A 56 -1.61 -9.41 34.85
C THR A 56 -2.51 -10.46 35.48
N GLN A 57 -3.32 -11.15 34.66
CA GLN A 57 -4.22 -12.20 35.15
C GLN A 57 -3.47 -13.36 35.80
N LEU A 58 -2.28 -13.72 35.30
CA LEU A 58 -1.45 -14.78 35.87
C LEU A 58 -0.92 -14.41 37.26
N SER A 59 -0.38 -13.20 37.41
CA SER A 59 0.10 -12.70 38.70
C SER A 59 -1.05 -12.61 39.72
N GLU A 60 -2.19 -12.06 39.32
CA GLU A 60 -3.40 -11.96 40.16
C GLU A 60 -3.87 -13.35 40.61
N TRP A 61 -3.98 -14.31 39.69
CA TRP A 61 -4.37 -15.68 40.02
C TRP A 61 -3.39 -16.32 41.01
N GLY A 62 -2.09 -16.15 40.80
CA GLY A 62 -1.06 -16.73 41.65
C GLY A 62 -1.10 -16.22 43.08
N GLU A 63 -1.36 -14.92 43.29
CA GLU A 63 -1.57 -14.33 44.62
C GLU A 63 -2.78 -14.98 45.33
N HIS A 64 -3.86 -15.27 44.61
CA HIS A 64 -5.08 -15.87 45.17
C HIS A 64 -4.92 -17.35 45.57
N THR A 65 -3.84 -18.02 45.19
CA THR A 65 -3.61 -19.43 45.54
C THR A 65 -3.27 -19.63 47.01
N GLY A 66 -2.73 -18.61 47.69
CA GLY A 66 -2.24 -18.71 49.07
C GLY A 66 -0.97 -19.55 49.24
N ASP A 67 -0.36 -20.01 48.13
CA ASP A 67 0.91 -20.72 48.11
C ASP A 67 2.04 -19.74 47.70
N GLU A 68 2.99 -19.51 48.60
CA GLU A 68 4.09 -18.55 48.40
C GLU A 68 4.96 -18.90 47.18
N SER A 69 5.18 -20.20 46.91
CA SER A 69 5.99 -20.63 45.77
C SER A 69 5.25 -20.43 44.45
N ILE A 70 3.94 -20.70 44.42
CA ILE A 70 3.12 -20.45 43.22
C ILE A 70 3.01 -18.95 42.96
N SER A 71 2.81 -18.15 44.01
CA SER A 71 2.75 -16.69 43.90
C SER A 71 4.07 -16.12 43.33
N ASP A 72 5.23 -16.49 43.89
CA ASP A 72 6.54 -16.03 43.40
C ASP A 72 6.82 -16.43 41.94
N ILE A 73 6.49 -17.67 41.56
CA ILE A 73 6.69 -18.14 40.17
C ILE A 73 5.75 -17.40 39.21
N SER A 74 4.47 -17.28 39.58
CA SER A 74 3.46 -16.62 38.73
C SER A 74 3.80 -15.16 38.47
N ASP A 75 4.30 -14.43 39.48
CA ASP A 75 4.71 -13.03 39.35
C ASP A 75 5.90 -12.89 38.38
N LYS A 76 6.93 -13.71 38.55
CA LYS A 76 8.10 -13.71 37.65
C LYS A 76 7.73 -14.07 36.21
N VAL A 77 6.84 -15.04 36.01
CA VAL A 77 6.34 -15.37 34.68
C VAL A 77 5.50 -14.21 34.12
N GLY A 78 4.70 -13.55 34.95
CA GLY A 78 3.98 -12.31 34.59
C GLY A 78 4.94 -11.24 34.08
N VAL A 79 6.03 -10.96 34.79
CA VAL A 79 7.07 -10.01 34.35
C VAL A 79 7.63 -10.39 32.98
N VAL A 80 7.99 -11.66 32.76
CA VAL A 80 8.52 -12.14 31.47
C VAL A 80 7.48 -11.98 30.35
N LEU A 81 6.21 -12.31 30.61
CA LEU A 81 5.14 -12.17 29.62
C LEU A 81 4.86 -10.70 29.26
N SER A 82 4.91 -9.80 30.25
CA SER A 82 4.77 -8.37 30.02
C SER A 82 5.90 -7.84 29.14
N GLU A 83 7.17 -8.18 29.46
CA GLU A 83 8.33 -7.81 28.64
C GLU A 83 8.22 -8.36 27.21
N MET A 84 7.79 -9.61 27.06
CA MET A 84 7.51 -10.17 25.74
C MET A 84 6.40 -9.42 24.99
N GLY A 85 5.44 -8.81 25.70
CA GLY A 85 4.40 -7.96 25.12
C GLY A 85 4.98 -6.64 24.61
N GLU A 86 5.85 -6.00 25.39
CA GLU A 86 6.53 -4.75 25.02
C GLU A 86 7.50 -4.94 23.84
N LEU A 87 8.21 -6.08 23.79
CA LEU A 87 9.04 -6.46 22.65
C LEU A 87 8.21 -6.67 21.38
N GLU A 88 7.01 -7.25 21.51
CA GLU A 88 6.08 -7.43 20.38
C GLU A 88 5.59 -6.08 19.83
N GLU A 89 5.28 -5.13 20.71
CA GLU A 89 4.91 -3.75 20.32
C GLU A 89 6.07 -3.02 19.63
N SER A 90 7.28 -3.13 20.19
CA SER A 90 8.50 -2.58 19.57
C SER A 90 8.76 -3.18 18.18
N TYR A 91 8.52 -4.48 18.01
CA TYR A 91 8.62 -5.15 16.72
C TYR A 91 7.55 -4.68 15.74
N ALA A 92 6.31 -4.46 16.20
CA ALA A 92 5.24 -3.90 15.37
C ALA A 92 5.59 -2.50 14.84
N HIS A 93 6.24 -1.66 15.67
CA HIS A 93 6.76 -0.36 15.23
C HIS A 93 7.85 -0.51 14.16
N ALA A 94 8.82 -1.40 14.36
CA ALA A 94 9.87 -1.66 13.37
C ALA A 94 9.29 -2.17 12.03
N LEU A 95 8.19 -2.94 12.07
CA LEU A 95 7.46 -3.35 10.88
C LEU A 95 6.79 -2.16 10.15
N ASP A 96 6.19 -1.19 10.87
CA ASP A 96 5.60 -0.02 10.20
C ASP A 96 6.66 0.93 9.62
N ASP A 97 7.82 1.06 10.27
CA ASP A 97 8.98 1.76 9.71
C ASP A 97 9.47 1.10 8.42
N SER A 98 9.64 -0.23 8.42
CA SER A 98 9.96 -1.00 7.21
C SER A 98 8.93 -0.76 6.10
N ARG A 99 7.64 -0.81 6.46
CA ARG A 99 6.52 -0.57 5.55
C ARG A 99 6.52 0.84 4.96
N ALA A 100 7.10 1.83 5.65
CA ALA A 100 7.24 3.18 5.11
C ALA A 100 8.13 3.22 3.86
N TYR A 101 9.19 2.41 3.80
CA TYR A 101 10.03 2.29 2.60
C TYR A 101 9.25 1.71 1.42
N LEU A 102 8.41 0.69 1.63
CA LEU A 102 7.55 0.15 0.57
C LEU A 102 6.55 1.18 0.06
N LYS A 103 5.98 2.01 0.95
CA LYS A 103 5.12 3.14 0.55
C LYS A 103 5.89 4.14 -0.32
N ALA A 104 7.14 4.45 0.04
CA ALA A 104 8.00 5.35 -0.73
C ALA A 104 8.27 4.79 -2.13
N ILE A 105 8.73 3.53 -2.25
CA ILE A 105 8.95 2.85 -3.53
C ILE A 105 7.69 2.89 -4.40
N ARG A 106 6.51 2.55 -3.84
CA ARG A 106 5.23 2.59 -4.56
C ARG A 106 4.90 3.99 -5.08
N ASN A 107 5.13 5.01 -4.26
CA ASN A 107 4.83 6.40 -4.63
C ASN A 107 5.75 6.86 -5.76
N THR A 108 7.04 6.51 -5.71
CA THR A 108 8.01 6.80 -6.78
C THR A 108 7.64 6.09 -8.07
N GLU A 109 7.34 4.79 -8.02
CA GLU A 109 6.86 4.02 -9.17
C GLU A 109 5.61 4.68 -9.77
N LYS A 110 4.66 5.12 -8.94
CA LYS A 110 3.47 5.84 -9.40
C LYS A 110 3.82 7.18 -10.07
N SER A 111 4.83 7.90 -9.58
CA SER A 111 5.25 9.19 -10.17
C SER A 111 5.99 9.06 -11.50
N VAL A 112 6.61 7.91 -11.80
CA VAL A 112 7.30 7.67 -13.09
C VAL A 112 6.31 7.38 -14.22
N GLN A 113 5.12 6.89 -13.88
CA GLN A 113 4.14 6.38 -14.85
C GLN A 113 3.65 7.41 -15.88
N PRO A 114 3.37 8.68 -15.52
CA PRO A 114 3.06 9.72 -16.51
C PRO A 114 4.16 9.91 -17.57
N SER A 115 5.42 9.72 -17.22
CA SER A 115 6.54 9.81 -18.16
C SER A 115 6.58 8.61 -19.12
N ARG A 116 6.36 7.39 -18.61
CA ARG A 116 6.21 6.17 -19.43
C ARG A 116 5.04 6.30 -20.42
N ASP A 117 3.88 6.73 -19.92
CA ASP A 117 2.66 6.92 -20.71
C ASP A 117 2.85 8.01 -21.77
N GLY A 118 3.49 9.13 -21.41
CA GLY A 118 3.78 10.23 -22.33
C GLY A 118 4.68 9.81 -23.48
N LYS A 119 5.78 9.10 -23.18
CA LYS A 119 6.68 8.52 -24.20
C LYS A 119 5.92 7.57 -25.13
N SER A 120 5.16 6.62 -24.56
CA SER A 120 4.41 5.62 -25.34
C SER A 120 3.40 6.29 -26.27
N LYS A 121 2.69 7.32 -25.78
CA LYS A 121 1.70 8.05 -26.59
C LYS A 121 2.34 8.76 -27.78
N ILE A 122 3.47 9.42 -27.59
CA ILE A 122 4.18 10.10 -28.69
C ILE A 122 4.66 9.08 -29.72
N ALA A 123 5.19 7.93 -29.28
CA ALA A 123 5.60 6.85 -30.17
C ALA A 123 4.43 6.31 -31.01
N ASP A 124 3.27 6.08 -30.38
CA ASP A 124 2.05 5.65 -31.08
C ASP A 124 1.55 6.69 -32.10
N ASP A 125 1.61 7.97 -31.74
CA ASP A 125 1.20 9.07 -32.62
C ASP A 125 2.14 9.20 -33.83
N ILE A 126 3.45 8.99 -33.64
CA ILE A 126 4.43 8.89 -34.74
C ILE A 126 4.09 7.70 -35.65
N GLN A 127 3.85 6.52 -35.08
CA GLN A 127 3.55 5.33 -35.88
C GLN A 127 2.27 5.52 -36.70
N LYS A 128 1.20 6.04 -36.08
CA LYS A 128 -0.07 6.34 -36.79
C LYS A 128 0.13 7.37 -37.89
N LEU A 129 0.94 8.41 -37.65
CA LEU A 129 1.21 9.44 -38.66
C LEU A 129 2.05 8.86 -39.81
N LYS A 130 3.09 8.06 -39.53
CA LYS A 130 3.90 7.36 -40.53
C LYS A 130 3.05 6.49 -41.47
N MET A 131 2.02 5.82 -40.93
CA MET A 131 1.13 4.97 -41.74
C MET A 131 0.18 5.76 -42.63
N LYS A 132 -0.20 6.99 -42.26
CA LYS A 132 -1.19 7.80 -42.99
C LYS A 132 -0.56 8.84 -43.91
N GLU A 133 0.46 9.53 -43.43
CA GLU A 133 1.11 10.68 -44.07
C GLU A 133 2.63 10.60 -43.82
N PRO A 134 3.36 9.71 -44.52
CA PRO A 134 4.79 9.47 -44.27
C PRO A 134 5.68 10.70 -44.52
N GLU A 135 5.26 11.60 -45.41
CA GLU A 135 5.99 12.84 -45.76
C GLU A 135 5.55 14.06 -44.92
N SER A 136 4.78 13.85 -43.85
CA SER A 136 4.25 14.96 -43.04
C SER A 136 5.37 15.67 -42.27
N ALA A 137 5.51 16.98 -42.43
CA ALA A 137 6.48 17.79 -41.67
C ALA A 137 6.26 17.74 -40.14
N LYS A 138 5.05 17.37 -39.69
CA LYS A 138 4.72 17.15 -38.27
C LYS A 138 5.49 15.97 -37.66
N LEU A 139 5.94 15.03 -38.50
CA LEU A 139 6.65 13.84 -38.08
C LEU A 139 8.01 14.19 -37.46
N VAL A 140 8.74 15.14 -38.05
CA VAL A 140 10.01 15.67 -37.50
C VAL A 140 9.80 16.30 -36.12
N VAL A 141 8.69 17.04 -35.94
CA VAL A 141 8.36 17.67 -34.65
C VAL A 141 8.05 16.61 -33.59
N LEU A 142 7.25 15.59 -33.94
CA LEU A 142 6.92 14.50 -33.02
C LEU A 142 8.16 13.67 -32.66
N GLU A 143 9.06 13.41 -33.62
CA GLU A 143 10.33 12.71 -33.35
C GLU A 143 11.22 13.50 -32.38
N GLN A 144 11.32 14.82 -32.54
CA GLN A 144 12.03 15.66 -31.58
C GLN A 144 11.38 15.65 -30.19
N GLN A 145 10.04 15.64 -30.12
CA GLN A 145 9.32 15.49 -28.85
C GLN A 145 9.55 14.12 -28.21
N LEU A 146 9.64 13.05 -29.01
CA LEU A 146 9.94 11.71 -28.52
C LEU A 146 11.32 11.66 -27.87
N VAL A 147 12.35 12.21 -28.52
CA VAL A 147 13.72 12.27 -27.96
C VAL A 147 13.73 13.00 -26.60
N ARG A 148 12.98 14.11 -26.48
CA ARG A 148 12.83 14.82 -25.21
C ARG A 148 12.13 13.95 -24.15
N ALA A 149 11.02 13.32 -24.50
CA ALA A 149 10.27 12.45 -23.59
C ALA A 149 11.10 11.24 -23.15
N GLU A 150 11.96 10.70 -24.02
CA GLU A 150 12.90 9.63 -23.68
C GLU A 150 13.95 10.07 -22.67
N ALA A 151 14.51 11.27 -22.82
CA ALA A 151 15.45 11.83 -21.85
C ALA A 151 14.78 12.04 -20.48
N GLU A 152 13.57 12.61 -20.46
CA GLU A 152 12.79 12.79 -19.22
C GLU A 152 12.46 11.44 -18.57
N ASN A 153 12.08 10.43 -19.36
CA ASN A 153 11.81 9.08 -18.87
C ASN A 153 13.07 8.42 -18.31
N LEU A 154 14.22 8.51 -18.96
CA LEU A 154 15.48 7.97 -18.46
C LEU A 154 15.85 8.54 -17.09
N VAL A 155 15.67 9.85 -16.88
CA VAL A 155 15.91 10.48 -15.57
C VAL A 155 14.93 9.95 -14.52
N ALA A 156 13.64 9.83 -14.86
CA ALA A 156 12.62 9.31 -13.96
C ALA A 156 12.86 7.83 -13.58
N GLU A 157 13.27 6.98 -14.54
CA GLU A 157 13.64 5.58 -14.29
C GLU A 157 14.90 5.47 -13.40
N ALA A 158 15.89 6.34 -13.62
CA ALA A 158 17.09 6.38 -12.79
C ALA A 158 16.75 6.77 -11.33
N GLN A 159 15.83 7.72 -11.13
CA GLN A 159 15.33 8.08 -9.79
C GLN A 159 14.63 6.90 -9.11
N LEU A 160 13.82 6.14 -9.86
CA LEU A 160 13.17 4.94 -9.33
C LEU A 160 14.16 3.81 -9.01
N THR A 161 15.22 3.66 -9.81
CA THR A 161 16.21 2.59 -9.60
C THR A 161 17.12 2.86 -8.40
N ASN A 162 17.35 4.14 -8.08
CA ASN A 162 18.24 4.57 -7.01
C ASN A 162 17.54 4.81 -5.66
N ILE A 163 16.24 4.52 -5.56
CA ILE A 163 15.48 4.59 -4.30
C ILE A 163 15.66 3.32 -3.46
#